data_AF-A0A949UDC9-F1
#
_entry.id   AF-A0A949UDC9-F1
#
_cell.length_a   1.000
_cell.length_b   1.000
_cell.length_c   1.000
_cell.angle_alpha   90.00
_cell.angle_beta   90.00
_cell.angle_gamma   90.00
#
_symmetry.space_group_name_H-M   'P 1'
#
loop_
_entity.id
_entity.type
_entity.pdbx_description
1 polymer ?
#
loop_
_entity_poly.entity_id
_entity_poly.type
_entity_poly.pdbx_seq_one_letter_code
_entity_poly.pdbx_strand_id
1 'polypeptide(L)'
;MRPKQIFHLLKDAGTSWSNDRANSMGAAISYYSLFSLAPLLVIIITAAGYFLGADRVEQAIFGQLSDLMGEPAAKAVGEMLRHAQQPKTGGIAAAISIAVLLAGASTVLSELQSALDVIWRAPDKEKTSGVWQWLRVRLVTYGMVLAMAFLMIISLVLSAGVAALGKWWGPMLRNWTIVAHALDLLVSLALLTCAFAVIYRFMPSARVHWRDVWIGAGVTSLLFTIGKFAIGLYLGKSNVASSFGAFGSLALMMVWVYYSAQIFLFGAEFTWVYA
;
A
#
# COMPACT_ATOMS: atom_id res chain seq x y z
N MET A 1 4.08 -9.03 -26.47
CA MET A 1 4.38 -10.43 -26.11
C MET A 1 3.32 -11.33 -26.67
N ARG A 2 3.64 -12.56 -27.10
CA ARG A 2 2.61 -13.52 -27.56
C ARG A 2 1.79 -14.00 -26.34
N PRO A 3 0.47 -14.24 -26.47
CA PRO A 3 -0.36 -14.68 -25.33
C PRO A 3 0.17 -15.91 -24.59
N LYS A 4 0.78 -16.85 -25.32
CA LYS A 4 1.43 -18.05 -24.73
C LYS A 4 2.60 -17.71 -23.81
N GLN A 5 3.37 -16.67 -24.13
CA GLN A 5 4.51 -16.24 -23.30
C GLN A 5 4.02 -15.59 -22.00
N ILE A 6 2.96 -14.79 -22.06
CA ILE A 6 2.35 -14.19 -20.86
C ILE A 6 1.82 -15.30 -19.94
N PHE A 7 1.16 -16.31 -20.49
CA PHE A 7 0.67 -17.44 -19.70
C PHE A 7 1.81 -18.23 -19.03
N HIS A 8 2.91 -18.47 -19.74
CA HIS A 8 4.09 -19.11 -19.15
C HIS A 8 4.68 -18.24 -18.02
N LEU A 9 4.87 -16.94 -18.25
CA LEU A 9 5.38 -16.02 -17.22
C LEU A 9 4.51 -16.01 -15.96
N LEU A 10 3.18 -15.96 -16.12
CA LEU A 10 2.25 -16.01 -14.98
C LEU A 10 2.32 -17.34 -14.24
N LYS A 11 2.46 -18.45 -14.97
CA LYS A 11 2.60 -19.78 -14.37
C LYS A 11 3.92 -19.88 -13.60
N ASP A 12 5.01 -19.45 -14.20
CA ASP A 12 6.35 -19.49 -13.61
C ASP A 12 6.40 -18.59 -12.36
N ALA A 13 5.85 -17.37 -12.43
CA ALA A 13 5.70 -16.48 -11.27
C ALA A 13 4.86 -17.14 -10.15
N GLY A 14 3.78 -17.85 -10.49
CA GLY A 14 2.98 -18.58 -9.52
C GLY A 14 3.73 -19.74 -8.86
N THR A 15 4.57 -20.44 -9.62
CA THR A 15 5.43 -21.49 -9.06
C THR A 15 6.51 -20.93 -8.14
N SER A 16 7.19 -19.85 -8.54
CA SER A 16 8.19 -19.18 -7.69
C SER A 16 7.55 -18.64 -6.40
N TRP A 17 6.41 -17.97 -6.50
CA TRP A 17 5.65 -17.46 -5.35
C TRP A 17 5.33 -18.55 -4.32
N SER A 18 4.99 -19.76 -4.80
CA SER A 18 4.75 -20.91 -3.91
C SER A 18 6.04 -21.45 -3.31
N ASN A 19 7.11 -21.57 -4.11
CA ASN A 19 8.41 -22.08 -3.68
C ASN A 19 9.07 -21.18 -2.63
N ASP A 20 8.93 -19.86 -2.79
CA ASP A 20 9.50 -18.85 -1.91
C ASP A 20 8.64 -18.62 -0.65
N ARG A 21 7.53 -19.35 -0.51
CA ARG A 21 6.58 -19.26 0.61
C ARG A 21 6.00 -17.85 0.77
N ALA A 22 5.70 -17.19 -0.35
CA ALA A 22 5.15 -15.83 -0.36
C ALA A 22 3.81 -15.70 0.37
N ASN A 23 3.03 -16.78 0.47
CA ASN A 23 1.89 -16.88 1.40
C ASN A 23 2.27 -16.49 2.83
N SER A 24 3.30 -17.13 3.37
CA SER A 24 3.77 -16.89 4.74
C SER A 24 4.38 -15.50 4.89
N MET A 25 5.12 -15.02 3.88
CA MET A 25 5.69 -13.67 3.88
C MET A 25 4.59 -12.60 3.90
N GLY A 26 3.55 -12.74 3.07
CA GLY A 26 2.43 -11.81 3.08
C GLY A 26 1.61 -11.87 4.37
N ALA A 27 1.50 -13.03 5.03
CA ALA A 27 0.89 -13.14 6.35
C ALA A 27 1.68 -12.34 7.40
N ALA A 28 3.01 -12.46 7.41
CA ALA A 28 3.88 -11.69 8.30
C ALA A 28 3.77 -10.19 8.05
N ILE A 29 3.90 -9.74 6.79
CA ILE A 29 3.73 -8.33 6.40
C ILE A 29 2.41 -7.78 6.91
N SER A 30 1.32 -8.54 6.77
CA SER A 30 -0.02 -8.11 7.18
C SER A 30 -0.20 -8.01 8.68
N TYR A 31 0.31 -9.00 9.40
CA TYR A 31 0.33 -8.99 10.86
C TYR A 31 1.05 -7.74 11.37
N TYR A 32 2.31 -7.54 10.97
CA TYR A 32 3.08 -6.38 11.44
C TYR A 32 2.47 -5.04 10.99
N SER A 33 1.89 -4.99 9.78
CA SER A 33 1.24 -3.78 9.26
C SER A 33 0.09 -3.36 10.15
N LEU A 34 -0.79 -4.30 10.51
CA LEU A 34 -1.94 -4.05 11.36
C LEU A 34 -1.53 -3.46 12.72
N PHE A 35 -0.51 -4.03 13.36
CA PHE A 35 0.00 -3.55 14.65
C PHE A 35 0.61 -2.15 14.56
N SER A 36 1.20 -1.78 13.42
CA SER A 36 1.77 -0.44 13.20
C SER A 36 0.74 0.62 12.83
N LEU A 37 -0.42 0.20 12.31
CA LEU A 37 -1.39 1.10 11.68
C LEU A 37 -2.15 1.96 12.70
N ALA A 38 -2.58 1.38 13.82
CA ALA A 38 -3.31 2.15 14.84
C ALA A 38 -2.44 3.27 15.46
N PRO A 39 -1.20 3.00 15.93
CA PRO A 39 -0.31 4.04 16.43
C PRO A 39 0.02 5.11 15.37
N LEU A 40 0.17 4.71 14.10
CA LEU A 40 0.44 5.62 13.00
C LEU A 40 -0.70 6.64 12.82
N LEU A 41 -1.94 6.16 12.75
CA LEU A 41 -3.10 7.02 12.56
C LEU A 41 -3.31 7.97 13.73
N VAL A 42 -3.13 7.50 14.97
CA VAL A 42 -3.20 8.37 16.15
C VAL A 42 -2.19 9.51 16.06
N ILE A 43 -0.95 9.21 15.67
CA ILE A 43 0.10 10.24 15.53
C ILE A 43 -0.22 11.20 14.38
N ILE A 44 -0.65 10.70 13.22
CA ILE A 44 -1.01 11.56 12.08
C ILE A 44 -2.15 12.51 12.47
N ILE A 45 -3.21 12.01 13.11
CA ILE A 45 -4.36 12.84 13.48
C ILE A 45 -4.02 13.80 14.61
N THR A 46 -3.21 13.40 15.58
CA THR A 46 -2.80 14.32 16.64
C THR A 46 -1.90 15.43 16.08
N ALA A 47 -0.93 15.09 15.24
CA ALA A 47 0.00 16.05 14.67
C ALA A 47 -0.64 16.96 13.61
N ALA A 48 -1.34 16.40 12.63
CA ALA A 48 -2.00 17.18 11.58
C ALA A 48 -3.30 17.83 12.08
N GLY A 49 -4.03 17.19 12.98
CA GLY A 49 -5.25 17.73 13.58
C GLY A 49 -4.99 18.95 14.46
N TYR A 50 -3.78 19.11 14.99
CA TYR A 50 -3.36 20.35 15.67
C TYR A 50 -3.45 21.58 14.73
N PHE A 51 -3.12 21.41 13.44
CA PHE A 51 -3.15 22.50 12.46
C PHE A 51 -4.45 22.58 11.66
N LEU A 52 -5.02 21.42 11.29
CA LEU A 52 -6.11 21.30 10.32
C LEU A 52 -7.47 20.95 10.96
N GLY A 53 -7.48 20.59 12.25
CA GLY A 53 -8.63 20.00 12.95
C GLY A 53 -8.70 18.49 12.75
N ALA A 54 -8.87 17.74 13.85
CA ALA A 54 -8.85 16.27 13.84
C ALA A 54 -9.91 15.67 12.89
N ASP A 55 -11.13 16.20 12.89
CA ASP A 55 -12.23 15.70 12.05
C ASP A 55 -11.92 15.82 10.55
N ARG A 56 -11.27 16.91 10.12
CA ARG A 56 -10.91 17.11 8.70
C ARG A 56 -9.83 16.14 8.26
N VAL A 57 -8.87 15.87 9.14
CA VAL A 57 -7.79 14.91 8.88
C VAL A 57 -8.36 13.49 8.82
N GLU A 58 -9.25 13.12 9.73
CA GLU A 58 -9.93 11.82 9.71
C GLU A 58 -10.72 11.63 8.40
N GLN A 59 -11.52 12.62 8.00
CA GLN A 59 -12.28 12.57 6.75
C GLN A 59 -11.38 12.47 5.51
N ALA A 60 -10.27 13.22 5.47
CA ALA A 60 -9.32 13.17 4.36
C ALA A 60 -8.64 11.79 4.27
N ILE A 61 -8.22 11.22 5.40
CA ILE A 61 -7.65 9.87 5.46
C ILE A 61 -8.69 8.84 5.02
N PHE A 62 -9.92 8.91 5.53
CA PHE A 62 -10.98 7.98 5.17
C PHE A 62 -11.29 8.01 3.68
N GLY A 63 -11.36 9.19 3.06
CA GLY A 63 -11.55 9.33 1.61
C GLY A 63 -10.44 8.64 0.82
N GLN A 64 -9.18 8.92 1.18
CA GLN A 64 -8.02 8.28 0.54
C GLN A 64 -8.01 6.76 0.71
N LEU A 65 -8.31 6.25 1.90
CA LEU A 65 -8.40 4.81 2.14
C LEU A 65 -9.58 4.20 1.39
N SER A 66 -10.70 4.90 1.24
CA SER A 66 -11.85 4.41 0.46
C SER A 66 -11.48 4.25 -1.02
N ASP A 67 -10.73 5.20 -1.59
CA ASP A 67 -10.29 5.15 -2.99
C ASP A 67 -9.20 4.09 -3.22
N LEU A 68 -8.32 3.90 -2.23
CA LEU A 68 -7.21 2.95 -2.29
C LEU A 68 -7.58 1.52 -1.87
N MET A 69 -8.58 1.34 -1.01
CA MET A 69 -8.85 0.06 -0.35
C MET A 69 -10.30 -0.41 -0.52
N GLY A 70 -11.20 0.49 -0.93
CA GLY A 70 -12.64 0.29 -0.95
C GLY A 70 -13.30 0.66 0.38
N GLU A 71 -14.59 0.98 0.31
CA GLU A 71 -15.38 1.47 1.44
C GLU A 71 -15.39 0.52 2.67
N PRO A 72 -15.49 -0.82 2.53
CA PRO A 72 -15.50 -1.71 3.70
C PRO A 72 -14.21 -1.68 4.51
N ALA A 73 -13.06 -1.65 3.82
CA ALA A 73 -11.75 -1.62 4.47
C ALA A 73 -11.48 -0.23 5.10
N ALA A 74 -11.89 0.85 4.44
CA ALA A 74 -11.82 2.20 5.01
C ALA A 74 -12.67 2.33 6.28
N LYS A 75 -13.89 1.76 6.31
CA LYS A 75 -14.74 1.71 7.51
C LYS A 75 -14.07 0.97 8.66
N ALA A 76 -13.45 -0.17 8.39
CA ALA A 76 -12.72 -0.91 9.40
C ALA A 76 -11.60 -0.07 10.05
N VAL A 77 -10.86 0.70 9.24
CA VAL A 77 -9.84 1.62 9.74
C VAL A 77 -10.45 2.75 10.58
N GLY A 78 -11.54 3.35 10.12
CA GLY A 78 -12.24 4.42 10.85
C GLY A 78 -12.78 3.95 12.21
N GLU A 79 -13.32 2.73 12.29
CA GLU A 79 -13.77 2.16 13.57
C GLU A 79 -12.59 1.94 14.53
N MET A 80 -11.50 1.32 14.06
CA MET A 80 -10.31 1.09 14.87
C MET A 80 -9.75 2.42 15.42
N LEU A 81 -9.81 3.47 14.61
CA LEU A 81 -9.37 4.81 14.98
C LEU A 81 -10.25 5.45 16.05
N ARG A 82 -11.57 5.41 15.88
CA ARG A 82 -12.52 5.95 16.88
C ARG A 82 -12.38 5.26 18.23
N HIS A 83 -12.03 3.97 18.23
CA HIS A 83 -11.69 3.24 19.45
C HIS A 83 -10.33 3.66 20.02
N ALA A 84 -9.33 3.93 19.19
CA ALA A 84 -8.01 4.39 19.62
C ALA A 84 -7.99 5.83 20.17
N GLN A 85 -8.95 6.67 19.80
CA GLN A 85 -9.06 8.08 20.24
C GLN A 85 -9.79 8.30 21.58
N GLN A 86 -10.20 7.24 22.30
CA GLN A 86 -10.87 7.44 23.58
C GLN A 86 -9.95 8.15 24.61
N PRO A 87 -10.47 9.18 25.32
CA PRO A 87 -9.64 10.18 25.99
C PRO A 87 -9.00 9.65 27.28
N LYS A 88 -7.83 9.02 27.18
CA LYS A 88 -6.92 8.75 28.32
C LYS A 88 -5.42 8.83 27.95
N THR A 89 -5.04 9.66 26.98
CA THR A 89 -3.64 9.83 26.60
C THR A 89 -2.95 10.87 27.48
N GLY A 90 -2.41 10.44 28.63
CA GLY A 90 -1.32 11.16 29.30
C GLY A 90 -0.02 11.06 28.49
N GLY A 91 0.98 11.89 28.81
CA GLY A 91 2.26 11.93 28.07
C GLY A 91 2.97 10.57 27.96
N ILE A 92 2.78 9.68 28.93
CA ILE A 92 3.32 8.31 28.93
C ILE A 92 2.67 7.45 27.82
N ALA A 93 1.36 7.55 27.61
CA ALA A 93 0.67 6.79 26.56
C ALA A 93 1.11 7.25 25.15
N ALA A 94 1.38 8.55 24.98
CA ALA A 94 1.95 9.08 23.74
C ALA A 94 3.37 8.54 23.49
N ALA A 95 4.23 8.52 24.52
CA ALA A 95 5.58 7.96 24.42
C ALA A 95 5.56 6.46 24.05
N ILE A 96 4.69 5.67 24.68
CA ILE A 96 4.50 4.25 24.35
C ILE A 96 4.01 4.09 22.91
N SER A 97 3.04 4.90 22.48
CA SER A 97 2.51 4.83 21.11
C SER A 97 3.58 5.13 20.06
N ILE A 98 4.43 6.13 20.32
CA ILE A 98 5.58 6.45 19.46
C ILE A 98 6.56 5.27 19.42
N ALA A 99 6.91 4.69 20.56
CA ALA A 99 7.83 3.54 20.61
C ALA A 99 7.28 2.33 19.84
N VAL A 100 6.00 2.00 20.04
CA VAL A 100 5.30 0.91 19.34
C VAL A 100 5.22 1.20 17.84
N LEU A 101 4.93 2.44 17.43
CA LEU A 101 4.94 2.83 16.01
C LEU A 101 6.32 2.61 15.39
N LEU A 102 7.37 3.13 16.03
CA LEU A 102 8.73 3.06 15.49
C LEU A 102 9.19 1.61 15.36
N ALA A 103 8.85 0.77 16.34
CA ALA A 103 9.11 -0.67 16.29
C ALA A 103 8.29 -1.33 15.16
N GLY A 104 6.96 -1.16 15.15
CA GLY A 104 6.07 -1.76 14.17
C GLY A 104 6.40 -1.37 12.73
N ALA A 105 6.58 -0.07 12.46
CA ALA A 105 6.94 0.42 11.13
C ALA A 105 8.31 -0.11 10.68
N SER A 106 9.29 -0.20 11.58
CA SER A 106 10.60 -0.78 11.25
C SER A 106 10.47 -2.27 10.93
N THR A 107 9.65 -3.02 11.68
CA THR A 107 9.42 -4.45 11.43
C THR A 107 8.73 -4.70 10.10
N VAL A 108 7.66 -3.95 9.78
CA VAL A 108 6.94 -4.08 8.50
C VAL A 108 7.88 -3.86 7.32
N LEU A 109 8.69 -2.80 7.38
CA LEU A 109 9.60 -2.46 6.30
C LEU A 109 10.74 -3.46 6.19
N SER A 110 11.23 -3.97 7.33
CA SER A 110 12.22 -5.05 7.36
C SER A 110 11.67 -6.34 6.75
N GLU A 111 10.42 -6.71 7.06
CA GLU A 111 9.77 -7.91 6.50
C GLU A 111 9.50 -7.77 5.01
N LEU A 112 9.00 -6.60 4.59
CA LEU A 112 8.81 -6.31 3.18
C LEU A 112 10.15 -6.38 2.43
N GLN A 113 11.23 -5.84 3.01
CA GLN A 113 12.55 -5.89 2.41
C GLN A 113 13.07 -7.33 2.35
N SER A 114 12.95 -8.09 3.43
CA SER A 114 13.35 -9.50 3.48
C SER A 114 12.59 -10.33 2.45
N ALA A 115 11.29 -10.11 2.27
CA ALA A 115 10.50 -10.81 1.28
C ALA A 115 10.96 -10.49 -0.15
N LEU A 116 11.26 -9.23 -0.45
CA LEU A 116 11.84 -8.84 -1.73
C LEU A 116 13.27 -9.36 -1.91
N ASP A 117 14.07 -9.40 -0.85
CA ASP A 117 15.42 -9.98 -0.91
C ASP A 117 15.37 -11.48 -1.25
N VAL A 118 14.39 -12.21 -0.72
CA VAL A 118 14.13 -13.63 -1.07
C VAL A 118 13.76 -13.76 -2.54
N ILE A 119 12.75 -13.01 -3.01
CA ILE A 119 12.26 -13.09 -4.40
C ILE A 119 13.35 -12.75 -5.41
N TRP A 120 14.13 -11.68 -5.16
CA TRP A 120 15.21 -11.28 -6.06
C TRP A 120 16.49 -12.11 -5.89
N ARG A 121 16.49 -13.10 -5.00
CA ARG A 121 17.66 -13.93 -4.67
C ARG A 121 18.86 -13.04 -4.36
N ALA A 122 18.61 -11.98 -3.58
CA ALA A 122 19.63 -11.02 -3.25
C ALA A 122 20.80 -11.75 -2.57
N PRO A 123 22.04 -11.38 -2.89
CA PRO A 123 23.19 -11.98 -2.22
C PRO A 123 23.02 -11.83 -0.72
N ASP A 124 23.38 -12.87 0.03
CA ASP A 124 23.32 -12.86 1.49
C ASP A 124 23.90 -11.52 1.97
N LYS A 125 23.18 -10.85 2.87
CA LYS A 125 23.65 -9.61 3.49
C LYS A 125 24.96 -9.97 4.19
N GLU A 126 26.09 -9.77 3.51
CA GLU A 126 27.37 -9.73 4.17
C GLU A 126 27.18 -8.78 5.34
N LYS A 127 27.47 -9.25 6.55
CA LYS A 127 27.39 -8.47 7.79
C LYS A 127 28.49 -7.40 7.79
N THR A 128 28.60 -6.61 6.73
CA THR A 128 29.46 -5.45 6.65
C THR A 128 28.80 -4.36 7.49
N SER A 129 29.18 -4.38 8.77
CA SER A 129 28.78 -3.50 9.86
C SER A 129 29.29 -2.06 9.68
N GLY A 130 29.02 -1.46 8.52
CA GLY A 130 29.34 -0.06 8.26
C GLY A 130 28.21 0.86 8.69
N VAL A 131 28.52 1.91 9.45
CA VAL A 131 27.60 3.03 9.75
C VAL A 131 26.97 3.59 8.46
N TRP A 132 27.73 3.56 7.34
CA TRP A 132 27.27 3.96 6.02
C TRP A 132 26.14 3.08 5.46
N GLN A 133 26.22 1.75 5.67
CA GLN A 133 25.19 0.82 5.20
C GLN A 133 23.92 0.93 6.04
N TRP A 134 24.06 1.10 7.36
CA TRP A 134 22.94 1.40 8.26
C TRP A 134 22.23 2.71 7.88
N LEU A 135 23.00 3.78 7.63
CA LEU A 135 22.46 5.07 7.20
C LEU A 135 21.78 4.98 5.83
N ARG A 136 22.39 4.27 4.87
CA ARG A 136 21.82 4.07 3.53
C ARG A 136 20.49 3.33 3.56
N VAL A 137 20.40 2.23 4.32
CA VAL A 137 19.15 1.48 4.48
C VAL A 137 18.06 2.39 5.04
N ARG A 138 18.37 3.16 6.10
CA ARG A 138 17.39 4.07 6.71
C ARG A 138 16.98 5.21 5.78
N LEU A 139 17.92 5.77 5.02
CA LEU A 139 17.65 6.80 4.01
C LEU A 139 16.77 6.29 2.87
N VAL A 140 16.97 5.05 2.42
CA VAL A 140 16.10 4.42 1.40
C VAL A 140 14.69 4.24 1.96
N THR A 141 14.56 3.75 3.19
CA THR A 141 13.26 3.57 3.84
C THR A 141 12.53 4.90 4.03
N TYR A 142 13.19 5.93 4.57
CA TYR A 142 12.59 7.26 4.71
C TYR A 142 12.31 7.92 3.37
N GLY A 143 13.21 7.72 2.38
CA GLY A 143 13.02 8.19 1.01
C GLY A 143 11.80 7.57 0.35
N MET A 144 11.51 6.29 0.58
CA MET A 144 10.30 5.63 0.08
C MET A 144 9.03 6.16 0.73
N VAL A 145 9.04 6.32 2.06
CA VAL A 145 7.88 6.88 2.77
C VAL A 145 7.60 8.29 2.27
N LEU A 146 8.65 9.11 2.09
CA LEU A 146 8.53 10.45 1.55
C LEU A 146 8.07 10.44 0.09
N ALA A 147 8.60 9.56 -0.75
CA ALA A 147 8.18 9.41 -2.14
C ALA A 147 6.71 9.00 -2.23
N MET A 148 6.26 8.08 -1.39
CA MET A 148 4.85 7.67 -1.35
C MET A 148 3.95 8.82 -0.88
N ALA A 149 4.33 9.52 0.19
CA ALA A 149 3.60 10.69 0.66
C ALA A 149 3.51 11.79 -0.41
N PHE A 150 4.61 12.03 -1.12
CA PHE A 150 4.66 12.97 -2.24
C PHE A 150 3.77 12.52 -3.40
N LEU A 151 3.78 11.23 -3.76
CA LEU A 151 2.88 10.65 -4.76
C LEU A 151 1.41 10.82 -4.37
N MET A 152 1.05 10.68 -3.09
CA MET A 152 -0.32 10.92 -2.61
C MET A 152 -0.74 12.39 -2.79
N ILE A 153 0.15 13.33 -2.48
CA ILE A 153 -0.11 14.77 -2.70
C ILE A 153 -0.30 15.05 -4.20
N ILE A 154 0.58 14.49 -5.04
CA ILE A 154 0.43 14.59 -6.50
C ILE A 154 -0.92 14.01 -6.95
N SER A 155 -1.31 12.84 -6.42
CA SER A 155 -2.60 12.22 -6.72
C SER A 155 -3.75 13.18 -6.42
N LEU A 156 -3.75 13.80 -5.24
CA LEU A 156 -4.79 14.73 -4.84
C LEU A 156 -4.83 15.96 -5.75
N VAL A 157 -3.66 16.54 -6.07
CA VAL A 157 -3.55 17.70 -6.96
C VAL A 157 -4.04 17.36 -8.36
N LEU A 158 -3.68 16.19 -8.89
CA LEU A 158 -4.13 15.74 -10.20
C LEU A 158 -5.64 15.52 -10.19
N SER A 159 -6.19 14.76 -9.25
CA SER A 159 -7.65 14.51 -9.16
C SER A 159 -8.43 15.82 -8.96
N ALA A 160 -7.93 16.76 -8.16
CA ALA A 160 -8.52 18.10 -8.04
C ALA A 160 -8.44 18.89 -9.35
N GLY A 161 -7.33 18.78 -10.09
CA GLY A 161 -7.16 19.37 -11.42
C GLY A 161 -8.17 18.81 -12.44
N VAL A 162 -8.37 17.48 -12.47
CA VAL A 162 -9.38 16.84 -13.33
C VAL A 162 -10.79 17.34 -12.98
N ALA A 163 -11.11 17.42 -11.69
CA ALA A 163 -12.39 17.94 -11.23
C ALA A 163 -12.60 19.41 -11.59
N ALA A 164 -11.55 20.24 -11.49
CA ALA A 164 -11.59 21.66 -11.85
C ALA A 164 -11.79 21.86 -13.36
N LEU A 165 -11.07 21.11 -14.20
CA LEU A 165 -11.25 21.12 -15.66
C LEU A 165 -12.69 20.77 -16.06
N GLY A 166 -13.33 19.88 -15.30
CA GLY A 166 -14.73 19.55 -15.51
C GLY A 166 -15.73 20.68 -15.28
N LYS A 167 -15.39 21.66 -14.44
CA LYS A 167 -16.24 22.85 -14.26
C LYS A 167 -16.20 23.77 -15.49
N TRP A 168 -15.07 23.81 -16.21
CA TRP A 168 -14.87 24.71 -17.34
C TRP A 168 -15.29 24.09 -18.68
N TRP A 169 -15.04 22.79 -18.86
CA TRP A 169 -15.36 22.08 -20.10
C TRP A 169 -16.61 21.19 -20.04
N GLY A 170 -17.13 20.92 -18.84
CA GLY A 170 -18.38 20.18 -18.63
C GLY A 170 -19.59 20.71 -19.42
N PRO A 171 -19.79 22.04 -19.58
CA PRO A 171 -20.90 22.56 -20.38
C PRO A 171 -20.75 22.33 -21.90
N MET A 172 -19.51 22.19 -22.40
CA MET A 172 -19.20 22.09 -23.84
C MET A 172 -19.09 20.62 -24.30
N LEU A 173 -18.75 19.71 -23.39
CA LEU A 173 -18.63 18.27 -23.64
C LEU A 173 -19.76 17.51 -22.95
N ARG A 174 -20.79 17.12 -23.73
CA ARG A 174 -21.97 16.37 -23.27
C ARG A 174 -21.67 15.08 -22.47
N ASN A 175 -20.45 14.54 -22.61
CA ASN A 175 -19.97 13.34 -21.91
C ASN A 175 -18.68 13.54 -21.10
N TRP A 176 -18.40 14.75 -20.60
CA TRP A 176 -17.18 15.03 -19.83
C TRP A 176 -16.99 14.08 -18.64
N THR A 177 -18.07 13.66 -17.99
CA THR A 177 -18.03 12.71 -16.87
C THR A 177 -17.30 11.41 -17.20
N ILE A 178 -17.55 10.82 -18.38
CA ILE A 178 -16.91 9.58 -18.81
C ILE A 178 -15.40 9.81 -19.04
N VAL A 179 -15.05 10.94 -19.67
CA VAL A 179 -13.65 11.31 -19.93
C VAL A 179 -12.90 11.56 -18.62
N ALA A 180 -13.53 12.27 -17.68
CA ALA A 180 -12.97 12.54 -16.37
C ALA A 180 -12.71 11.26 -15.57
N HIS A 181 -13.65 10.31 -15.56
CA HIS A 181 -13.45 9.01 -14.92
C HIS A 181 -12.35 8.19 -15.58
N ALA A 182 -12.29 8.17 -16.91
CA ALA A 182 -11.22 7.47 -17.63
C ALA A 182 -9.84 8.09 -17.34
N LEU A 183 -9.75 9.41 -17.26
CA LEU A 183 -8.52 10.12 -17.00
C LEU A 183 -8.06 9.97 -15.55
N ASP A 184 -8.99 10.03 -14.58
CA ASP A 184 -8.70 9.75 -13.17
C ASP A 184 -8.23 8.31 -12.97
N LEU A 185 -8.85 7.34 -13.64
CA LEU A 185 -8.39 5.94 -13.65
C LEU A 185 -6.97 5.81 -14.21
N LEU A 186 -6.66 6.47 -15.33
CA LEU A 186 -5.33 6.44 -15.93
C LEU A 186 -4.27 7.08 -15.02
N VAL A 187 -4.59 8.21 -14.40
CA VAL A 187 -3.72 8.89 -13.44
C VAL A 187 -3.49 8.00 -12.22
N SER A 188 -4.55 7.45 -11.63
CA SER A 188 -4.45 6.56 -10.48
C SER A 188 -3.61 5.33 -10.82
N LEU A 189 -3.81 4.72 -11.98
CA LEU A 189 -3.05 3.56 -12.42
C LEU A 189 -1.58 3.92 -12.61
N ALA A 190 -1.28 5.05 -13.29
CA ALA A 190 0.09 5.50 -13.50
C ALA A 190 0.82 5.80 -12.19
N LEU A 191 0.16 6.45 -11.23
CA LEU A 191 0.73 6.72 -9.90
C LEU A 191 1.00 5.42 -9.14
N LEU A 192 0.07 4.47 -9.21
CA LEU A 192 0.23 3.15 -8.59
C LEU A 192 1.38 2.36 -9.24
N THR A 193 1.50 2.39 -10.57
CA THR A 193 2.64 1.82 -11.29
C THR A 193 3.95 2.48 -10.83
N CYS A 194 4.01 3.81 -10.74
CA CYS A 194 5.18 4.53 -10.24
C CYS A 194 5.53 4.12 -8.80
N ALA A 195 4.53 4.00 -7.92
CA ALA A 195 4.71 3.58 -6.53
C ALA A 195 5.33 2.18 -6.44
N PHE A 196 4.77 1.19 -7.13
CA PHE A 196 5.33 -0.16 -7.16
C PHE A 196 6.71 -0.20 -7.82
N ALA A 197 6.93 0.59 -8.87
CA ALA A 197 8.23 0.66 -9.54
C ALA A 197 9.32 1.18 -8.61
N VAL A 198 9.03 2.24 -7.84
CA VAL A 198 9.97 2.76 -6.83
C VAL A 198 10.26 1.70 -5.77
N ILE A 199 9.24 0.99 -5.27
CA ILE A 199 9.44 -0.07 -4.28
C ILE A 199 10.31 -1.20 -4.85
N TYR A 200 9.95 -1.78 -5.99
CA TYR A 200 10.69 -2.91 -6.60
C TYR A 200 12.11 -2.53 -7.04
N ARG A 201 12.38 -1.26 -7.36
CA ARG A 201 13.72 -0.81 -7.75
C ARG A 201 14.63 -0.59 -6.54
N PHE A 202 14.11 0.03 -5.49
CA PHE A 202 14.96 0.56 -4.41
C PHE A 202 14.93 -0.27 -3.13
N MET A 203 13.90 -1.09 -2.92
CA MET A 203 13.73 -1.82 -1.66
C MET A 203 14.53 -3.12 -1.60
N PRO A 204 14.60 -3.95 -2.66
CA PRO A 204 15.48 -5.10 -2.67
C PRO A 204 16.95 -4.65 -2.55
N SER A 205 17.75 -5.46 -1.88
CA SER A 205 19.20 -5.31 -1.80
C SER A 205 19.88 -5.67 -3.13
N ALA A 206 19.17 -6.36 -4.03
CA ALA A 206 19.60 -6.69 -5.37
C ALA A 206 19.51 -5.50 -6.34
N ARG A 207 20.36 -5.49 -7.39
CA ARG A 207 20.33 -4.45 -8.42
C ARG A 207 19.32 -4.80 -9.52
N VAL A 208 18.14 -4.17 -9.50
CA VAL A 208 17.05 -4.47 -10.45
C VAL A 208 16.94 -3.41 -11.56
N HIS A 209 17.07 -3.71 -12.85
CA HIS A 209 17.04 -2.66 -13.89
C HIS A 209 15.65 -2.01 -14.04
N TRP A 210 15.61 -0.70 -14.32
CA TRP A 210 14.35 0.04 -14.46
C TRP A 210 13.44 -0.50 -15.57
N ARG A 211 14.00 -1.05 -16.65
CA ARG A 211 13.25 -1.55 -17.81
C ARG A 211 12.32 -2.71 -17.41
N ASP A 212 12.80 -3.58 -16.53
CA ASP A 212 12.07 -4.78 -16.09
C ASP A 212 11.03 -4.40 -15.03
N VAL A 213 11.41 -3.47 -14.15
CA VAL A 213 10.56 -2.95 -13.08
C VAL A 213 9.29 -2.28 -13.60
N TRP A 214 9.35 -1.50 -14.69
CA TRP A 214 8.16 -0.82 -15.22
C TRP A 214 7.08 -1.78 -15.70
N ILE A 215 7.48 -2.90 -16.30
CA ILE A 215 6.54 -3.90 -16.82
C ILE A 215 5.91 -4.66 -15.65
N GLY A 216 6.72 -5.09 -14.69
CA GLY A 216 6.24 -5.76 -13.49
C GLY A 216 5.36 -4.88 -12.62
N ALA A 217 5.74 -3.63 -12.38
CA ALA A 217 4.95 -2.65 -11.65
C ALA A 217 3.62 -2.32 -12.37
N GLY A 218 3.62 -2.30 -13.70
CA GLY A 218 2.41 -2.12 -14.51
C GLY A 218 1.43 -3.28 -14.30
N VAL A 219 1.90 -4.52 -14.43
CA VAL A 219 1.09 -5.72 -14.17
C VAL A 219 0.57 -5.73 -12.74
N THR A 220 1.42 -5.38 -11.77
CA THR A 220 1.06 -5.30 -10.34
C THR A 220 -0.02 -4.25 -10.10
N SER A 221 0.13 -3.04 -10.66
CA SER A 221 -0.87 -1.97 -10.53
C SER A 221 -2.22 -2.35 -11.14
N LEU A 222 -2.22 -3.07 -12.26
CA LEU A 222 -3.44 -3.58 -12.86
C LEU A 222 -4.09 -4.66 -11.98
N LEU A 223 -3.30 -5.62 -11.51
CA LEU A 223 -3.78 -6.69 -10.63
C LEU A 223 -4.29 -6.14 -9.31
N PHE A 224 -3.61 -5.14 -8.74
CA PHE A 224 -4.03 -4.42 -7.54
C PHE A 224 -5.33 -3.67 -7.78
N THR A 225 -5.48 -2.97 -8.90
CA THR A 225 -6.72 -2.25 -9.25
C THR A 225 -7.90 -3.21 -9.40
N ILE A 226 -7.71 -4.33 -10.10
CA ILE A 226 -8.72 -5.40 -10.21
C ILE A 226 -9.01 -5.99 -8.82
N GLY A 227 -7.95 -6.21 -8.04
CA GLY A 227 -8.03 -6.77 -6.70
C GLY A 227 -8.81 -5.91 -5.72
N LYS A 228 -8.65 -4.58 -5.75
CA LYS A 228 -9.44 -3.62 -4.97
C LYS A 228 -10.94 -3.83 -5.21
N PHE A 229 -11.33 -3.98 -6.47
CA PHE A 229 -12.74 -4.22 -6.83
C PHE A 229 -13.21 -5.61 -6.37
N ALA A 230 -12.40 -6.65 -6.60
CA ALA A 230 -12.73 -8.01 -6.20
C ALA A 230 -12.90 -8.16 -4.68
N ILE A 231 -11.95 -7.62 -3.89
CA ILE A 231 -12.02 -7.69 -2.43
C ILE A 231 -13.13 -6.80 -1.88
N GLY A 232 -13.39 -5.64 -2.50
CA GLY A 232 -14.52 -4.78 -2.14
C GLY A 232 -15.86 -5.48 -2.33
N LEU A 233 -16.04 -6.19 -3.45
CA LEU A 233 -17.23 -7.02 -3.69
C LEU A 233 -17.33 -8.19 -2.71
N TYR A 234 -16.21 -8.87 -2.44
CA TYR A 234 -16.17 -10.00 -1.51
C TYR A 234 -16.53 -9.55 -0.10
N LEU A 235 -15.86 -8.53 0.44
CA LEU A 235 -16.11 -8.01 1.79
C LEU A 235 -17.47 -7.29 1.91
N GLY A 236 -17.96 -6.65 0.84
CA GLY A 236 -19.26 -5.99 0.84
C GLY A 236 -20.45 -6.96 0.80
N LYS A 237 -20.29 -8.14 0.19
CA LYS A 237 -21.33 -9.19 0.13
C LYS A 237 -21.22 -10.24 1.23
N SER A 238 -20.01 -10.45 1.76
CA SER A 238 -19.77 -11.46 2.78
C SER A 238 -20.13 -10.91 4.15
N ASN A 239 -20.85 -11.70 4.95
CA ASN A 239 -21.21 -11.34 6.32
C ASN A 239 -20.01 -11.49 7.28
N VAL A 240 -18.77 -11.37 6.78
CA VAL A 240 -17.54 -11.53 7.57
C VAL A 240 -17.56 -10.57 8.75
N ALA A 241 -18.04 -9.34 8.57
CA ALA A 241 -18.18 -8.38 9.67
C ALA A 241 -19.17 -8.87 10.75
N SER A 242 -20.30 -9.49 10.37
CA SER A 242 -21.28 -9.96 11.36
C SER A 242 -20.85 -11.26 12.05
N SER A 243 -20.13 -12.14 11.35
CA SER A 243 -19.67 -13.42 11.89
C SER A 243 -18.61 -13.25 12.98
N PHE A 244 -17.83 -12.16 12.93
CA PHE A 244 -16.78 -11.84 13.89
C PHE A 244 -17.18 -10.79 14.94
N GLY A 245 -18.41 -10.26 14.88
CA GLY A 245 -18.93 -9.28 15.84
C GLY A 245 -18.02 -8.05 15.97
N ALA A 246 -17.68 -7.64 17.20
CA ALA A 246 -16.80 -6.50 17.46
C ALA A 246 -15.36 -6.64 16.88
N PHE A 247 -14.93 -7.86 16.50
CA PHE A 247 -13.64 -8.10 15.84
C PHE A 247 -13.72 -8.09 14.32
N GLY A 248 -14.90 -7.86 13.74
CA GLY A 248 -15.13 -7.87 12.30
C GLY A 248 -14.23 -6.89 11.55
N SER A 249 -14.13 -5.64 11.99
CA SER A 249 -13.28 -4.62 11.33
C SER A 249 -11.80 -5.02 11.29
N LEU A 250 -11.26 -5.53 12.40
CA LEU A 250 -9.88 -6.02 12.45
C LEU A 250 -9.65 -7.18 11.47
N ALA A 251 -10.57 -8.14 11.42
CA ALA A 251 -10.49 -9.29 10.52
C ALA A 251 -10.58 -8.86 9.04
N LEU A 252 -11.52 -7.96 8.70
CA LEU A 252 -11.63 -7.38 7.36
C LEU A 252 -10.33 -6.69 6.94
N MET A 253 -9.73 -5.92 7.86
CA MET A 253 -8.48 -5.23 7.62
C MET A 253 -7.32 -6.22 7.39
N MET A 254 -7.19 -7.26 8.21
CA MET A 254 -6.17 -8.30 8.01
C MET A 254 -6.31 -8.99 6.66
N VAL A 255 -7.54 -9.36 6.27
CA VAL A 255 -7.80 -10.00 4.97
C VAL A 255 -7.42 -9.05 3.83
N TRP A 256 -7.76 -7.77 3.93
CA TRP A 256 -7.41 -6.79 2.90
C TRP A 256 -5.89 -6.61 2.79
N VAL A 257 -5.18 -6.44 3.91
CA VAL A 257 -3.73 -6.22 3.89
C VAL A 257 -3.02 -7.46 3.40
N TYR A 258 -3.48 -8.65 3.80
CA TYR A 258 -2.99 -9.93 3.31
C TYR A 258 -3.14 -10.06 1.81
N TYR A 259 -4.33 -9.82 1.29
CA TYR A 259 -4.59 -9.88 -0.13
C TYR A 259 -3.73 -8.89 -0.92
N SER A 260 -3.59 -7.66 -0.42
CA SER A 260 -2.74 -6.62 -1.00
C SER A 260 -1.26 -7.03 -1.02
N ALA A 261 -0.77 -7.59 0.08
CA ALA A 261 0.59 -8.12 0.17
C ALA A 261 0.79 -9.28 -0.82
N GLN A 262 -0.20 -10.16 -1.02
CA GLN A 262 -0.09 -11.25 -1.99
C GLN A 262 -0.01 -10.75 -3.43
N ILE A 263 -0.83 -9.77 -3.81
CA ILE A 263 -0.73 -9.14 -5.14
C ILE A 263 0.64 -8.51 -5.33
N PHE A 264 1.12 -7.80 -4.31
CA PHE A 264 2.42 -7.15 -4.33
C PHE A 264 3.57 -8.17 -4.47
N LEU A 265 3.56 -9.27 -3.72
CA LEU A 265 4.60 -10.30 -3.80
C LEU A 265 4.53 -11.07 -5.12
N PHE A 266 3.33 -11.38 -5.61
CA PHE A 266 3.16 -11.99 -6.92
C PHE A 266 3.66 -11.09 -8.06
N GLY A 267 3.40 -9.78 -7.97
CA GLY A 267 3.92 -8.78 -8.90
C GLY A 267 5.45 -8.69 -8.90
N ALA A 268 6.04 -8.82 -7.72
CA ALA A 268 7.49 -8.90 -7.53
C ALA A 268 8.09 -10.13 -8.21
N GLU A 269 7.50 -11.31 -7.97
CA GLU A 269 7.87 -12.57 -8.62
C GLU A 269 7.75 -12.50 -10.13
N PHE A 270 6.66 -11.92 -10.64
CA PHE A 270 6.48 -11.68 -12.07
C PHE A 270 7.58 -10.77 -12.63
N THR A 271 7.96 -9.73 -11.90
CA THR A 271 9.06 -8.83 -12.29
C THR A 271 10.38 -9.58 -12.36
N TRP A 272 10.65 -10.45 -11.38
CA TRP A 272 11.87 -11.25 -11.32
C TRP A 272 11.95 -12.30 -12.44
N VAL A 273 10.86 -13.02 -12.72
CA VAL A 273 10.78 -14.00 -13.82
C VAL A 273 10.88 -13.33 -15.19
N TYR A 274 10.43 -12.07 -15.32
CA TYR A 274 10.51 -11.30 -16.55
C TYR A 274 11.93 -10.79 -16.87
N ALA A 275 12.73 -10.48 -15.84
CA ALA A 275 14.07 -9.89 -15.95
C ALA A 275 15.14 -10.91 -16.38
#